data_AF-A0A7S0JLH3-F1
#
_entry.id   AF-A0A7S0JLH3-F1
#
_cell.length_a   1.000
_cell.length_b   1.000
_cell.length_c   1.000
_cell.angle_alpha   90.00
_cell.angle_beta   90.00
_cell.angle_gamma   90.00
#
_symmetry.space_group_name_H-M   'P 1'
#
loop_
_entity.id
_entity.type
_entity.pdbx_description
1 polymer ?
#
loop_
_entity_poly.entity_id
_entity_poly.type
_entity_poly.pdbx_seq_one_letter_code
_entity_poly.pdbx_strand_id
1 'polypeptide(L)'
;KIRSLEQIYLFSIPIKEHQIVEHFLGELSDEVMKIMPVQKQTSAGQRMRFKAFVVVGDKNGHIGLGVKACKEVAHSIQGSMILAKLNIVPVRRGYWGGKLGAPHTIPTKLTGKCGSVSIRLIPA
;
A
#
# COMPACT_ATOMS: atom_id res chain seq x y z
N LYS A 1 10.13 -8.13 -23.68
CA LYS A 1 10.76 -7.92 -22.34
C LYS A 1 10.14 -6.66 -21.74
N ILE A 2 9.62 -6.74 -20.52
CA ILE A 2 9.05 -5.59 -19.79
C ILE A 2 10.22 -4.69 -19.35
N ARG A 3 10.16 -3.39 -19.65
CA ARG A 3 11.25 -2.45 -19.35
C ARG A 3 10.99 -1.60 -18.11
N SER A 4 9.72 -1.36 -17.78
CA SER A 4 9.32 -0.53 -16.64
C SER A 4 8.04 -1.06 -16.00
N LEU A 5 7.84 -0.69 -14.73
CA LEU A 5 6.63 -1.01 -13.98
C LEU A 5 5.37 -0.34 -14.59
N GLU A 6 5.53 0.79 -15.26
CA GLU A 6 4.44 1.49 -15.95
C GLU A 6 3.77 0.65 -17.03
N GLN A 7 4.52 -0.22 -17.71
CA GLN A 7 3.97 -1.14 -18.69
C GLN A 7 3.03 -2.16 -18.04
N ILE A 8 3.35 -2.60 -16.82
CA ILE A 8 2.51 -3.53 -16.06
C ILE A 8 1.17 -2.86 -15.74
N TYR A 9 1.19 -1.58 -15.34
CA TYR A 9 -0.04 -0.82 -15.10
C TYR A 9 -0.84 -0.57 -16.38
N LEU A 10 -0.17 -0.19 -17.48
CA LEU A 10 -0.84 0.11 -18.75
C LEU A 10 -1.58 -1.11 -19.32
N PHE A 11 -0.96 -2.29 -19.23
CA PHE A 11 -1.58 -3.55 -19.68
C PHE A 11 -2.39 -4.26 -18.60
N SER A 12 -2.53 -3.67 -17.40
CA SER A 12 -3.26 -4.24 -16.26
C SER A 12 -2.82 -5.69 -15.93
N ILE A 13 -1.52 -5.96 -16.04
CA ILE A 13 -0.98 -7.30 -15.78
C ILE A 13 -0.96 -7.53 -14.26
N PRO A 14 -1.54 -8.63 -13.76
CA PRO A 14 -1.57 -8.89 -12.31
C PRO A 14 -0.19 -9.26 -11.78
N ILE A 15 0.26 -8.54 -10.75
CA ILE A 15 1.51 -8.84 -10.03
C ILE A 15 1.21 -9.90 -8.97
N LYS A 16 1.88 -11.05 -9.04
CA LYS A 16 1.74 -12.14 -8.06
C LYS A 16 3.02 -12.42 -7.25
N GLU A 17 4.13 -11.81 -7.66
CA GLU A 17 5.44 -11.98 -7.05
C GLU A 17 5.98 -10.61 -6.62
N HIS A 18 6.41 -10.48 -5.37
CA HIS A 18 6.89 -9.21 -4.83
C HIS A 18 8.27 -8.83 -5.41
N GLN A 19 9.04 -9.82 -5.86
CA GLN A 19 10.37 -9.64 -6.46
C GLN A 19 10.31 -8.82 -7.74
N ILE A 20 9.20 -8.88 -8.48
CA ILE A 20 8.98 -8.06 -9.68
C ILE A 20 9.06 -6.57 -9.32
N VAL A 21 8.41 -6.19 -8.22
CA VAL A 21 8.34 -4.80 -7.76
C VAL A 21 9.67 -4.35 -7.19
N GLU A 22 10.37 -5.21 -6.44
CA GLU A 22 11.72 -4.92 -5.92
C GLU A 22 12.73 -4.71 -7.06
N HIS A 23 12.66 -5.52 -8.12
CA HIS A 23 13.54 -5.39 -9.28
C HIS A 23 13.37 -4.05 -10.01
N PHE A 24 12.13 -3.55 -10.11
CA PHE A 24 11.85 -2.31 -10.85
C PHE A 24 11.98 -1.03 -10.01
N LEU A 25 11.64 -1.06 -8.71
CA LEU A 25 11.58 0.14 -7.87
C LEU A 25 12.78 0.30 -6.92
N GLY A 26 13.57 -0.74 -6.66
CA GLY A 26 14.82 -0.66 -5.87
C GLY A 26 14.62 -0.21 -4.43
N GLU A 27 14.59 1.10 -4.19
CA GLU A 27 14.46 1.73 -2.87
C GLU A 27 12.99 1.90 -2.48
N LEU A 28 12.43 0.88 -1.86
CA LEU A 28 11.10 0.92 -1.25
C LEU A 28 11.24 1.13 0.26
N SER A 29 10.65 2.21 0.76
CA SER A 29 10.52 2.43 2.21
C SER A 29 9.26 1.74 2.74
N ASP A 30 9.40 0.96 3.79
CA ASP A 30 8.31 0.32 4.52
C ASP A 30 8.08 0.99 5.88
N GLU A 31 6.80 1.18 6.23
CA GLU A 31 6.41 1.75 7.51
C GLU A 31 5.27 0.92 8.13
N VAL A 32 5.46 0.50 9.38
CA VAL A 32 4.46 -0.22 10.16
C VAL A 32 3.55 0.80 10.86
N MET A 33 2.33 0.95 10.37
CA MET A 33 1.40 1.95 10.90
C MET A 33 0.81 1.56 12.25
N LYS A 34 0.27 0.34 12.33
CA LYS A 34 -0.43 -0.12 13.54
C LYS A 34 -0.41 -1.65 13.62
N ILE A 35 -0.30 -2.13 14.85
CA ILE A 35 -0.46 -3.54 15.19
C ILE A 35 -1.67 -3.63 16.11
N MET A 36 -2.60 -4.53 15.80
CA MET A 36 -3.82 -4.75 16.58
C MET A 36 -3.98 -6.23 16.94
N PRO A 37 -4.15 -6.59 18.22
CA PRO A 37 -4.54 -7.95 18.57
C PRO A 37 -5.99 -8.20 18.16
N VAL A 38 -6.26 -9.39 17.61
CA VAL A 38 -7.60 -9.87 17.28
C VAL A 38 -7.78 -11.27 17.89
N GLN A 39 -8.89 -11.47 18.57
CA GLN A 39 -9.17 -12.69 19.32
C GLN A 39 -10.43 -13.39 18.84
N LYS A 40 -10.39 -14.72 18.78
CA LYS A 40 -11.56 -15.57 18.50
C LYS A 40 -11.75 -16.54 19.67
N GLN A 41 -12.93 -16.55 20.27
CA GLN A 41 -13.31 -17.56 21.25
C GLN A 41 -13.52 -18.91 20.57
N THR A 42 -12.98 -19.97 21.16
CA THR A 42 -13.19 -21.36 20.74
C THR A 42 -13.59 -22.22 21.95
N SER A 43 -14.05 -23.45 21.73
CA SER A 43 -14.42 -24.36 22.82
C SER A 43 -13.25 -24.66 23.76
N ALA A 44 -12.01 -24.63 23.24
CA ALA A 44 -10.77 -24.82 24.00
C ALA A 44 -10.08 -23.48 24.36
N GLY A 45 -10.87 -22.44 24.66
CA GLY A 45 -10.37 -21.13 25.09
C GLY A 45 -10.18 -20.10 23.98
N GLN A 46 -9.39 -19.07 24.24
CA GLN A 46 -9.18 -17.94 23.32
C GLN A 46 -8.02 -18.21 22.36
N ARG A 47 -8.27 -18.02 21.06
CA ARG A 47 -7.23 -18.00 20.02
C ARG A 47 -6.94 -16.57 19.60
N MET A 48 -5.77 -16.07 19.96
CA MET A 48 -5.30 -14.74 19.58
C MET A 48 -4.46 -14.76 18.30
N ARG A 49 -4.53 -13.67 17.54
CA ARG A 49 -3.69 -13.33 16.40
C ARG A 49 -3.37 -11.85 16.44
N PHE A 50 -2.31 -11.44 15.74
CA PHE A 50 -1.97 -10.04 15.56
C PHE A 50 -2.21 -9.64 14.12
N LYS A 51 -2.91 -8.54 13.91
CA LYS A 51 -3.14 -7.93 12.61
C LYS A 51 -2.18 -6.76 12.46
N ALA A 52 -1.32 -6.80 11.45
CA ALA A 52 -0.35 -5.75 11.14
C ALA A 52 -0.77 -4.97 9.89
N PHE A 53 -0.73 -3.64 9.97
CA PHE A 53 -0.94 -2.73 8.86
C PHE A 53 0.41 -2.13 8.46
N VAL A 54 0.82 -2.37 7.22
CA VAL A 54 2.10 -1.90 6.68
C VAL A 54 1.83 -1.14 5.39
N VAL A 55 2.51 -0.01 5.22
CA VAL A 55 2.52 0.77 3.99
C VAL A 55 3.92 0.70 3.39
N VAL A 56 3.99 0.56 2.08
CA VAL A 56 5.23 0.53 1.32
C VAL A 56 5.16 1.58 0.22
N GLY A 57 6.23 2.34 0.01
CA GLY A 57 6.30 3.32 -1.08
C GLY A 57 7.68 3.88 -1.34
N ASP A 58 7.85 4.47 -2.52
CA ASP A 58 9.09 5.08 -3.02
C ASP A 58 9.11 6.62 -2.81
N LYS A 59 8.10 7.17 -2.12
CA LYS A 59 7.84 8.62 -1.97
C LYS A 59 7.76 9.39 -3.30
N ASN A 60 7.68 8.69 -4.43
CA ASN A 60 7.73 9.27 -5.78
C ASN A 60 6.52 8.89 -6.62
N GLY A 61 5.40 8.58 -5.96
CA GLY A 61 4.13 8.29 -6.62
C GLY A 61 3.80 6.81 -6.72
N HIS A 62 4.47 5.92 -5.99
CA HIS A 62 4.02 4.54 -5.81
C HIS A 62 3.71 4.26 -4.33
N ILE A 63 2.53 3.72 -4.07
CA ILE A 63 2.09 3.36 -2.71
C ILE A 63 1.43 1.99 -2.77
N GLY A 64 1.76 1.14 -1.80
CA GLY A 64 1.12 -0.14 -1.56
C GLY A 64 0.72 -0.28 -0.10
N LEU A 65 -0.41 -0.95 0.13
CA LEU A 65 -0.94 -1.21 1.46
C LEU A 65 -1.09 -2.72 1.69
N GLY A 66 -0.59 -3.17 2.83
CA GLY A 66 -0.59 -4.57 3.23
C GLY A 66 -1.24 -4.79 4.58
N VAL A 67 -2.13 -5.78 4.64
CA VAL A 67 -2.79 -6.20 5.87
C VAL A 67 -2.75 -7.72 5.99
N LYS A 68 -2.18 -8.23 7.08
CA LYS A 68 -2.09 -9.66 7.36
C LYS A 68 -2.26 -9.93 8.84
N ALA A 69 -2.80 -11.11 9.15
CA ALA A 69 -2.98 -11.58 10.51
C ALA A 69 -2.35 -12.97 10.76
N CYS A 70 -1.32 -13.02 11.60
CA CYS A 70 -0.64 -14.25 12.00
C CYS A 70 -0.68 -14.45 13.52
N LYS A 71 -0.22 -15.62 14.00
CA LYS A 71 -0.12 -15.90 15.45
C LYS A 71 0.96 -15.03 16.12
N GLU A 72 2.02 -14.73 15.38
CA GLU A 72 3.17 -13.95 15.83
C GLU A 72 3.23 -12.60 15.12
N VAL A 73 3.78 -11.61 15.81
CA VAL A 73 3.87 -10.23 15.32
C VAL A 73 4.85 -10.13 14.14
N ALA A 74 6.05 -10.72 14.26
CA ALA A 74 7.08 -10.66 13.23
C ALA A 74 6.60 -11.21 11.87
N HIS A 75 5.97 -12.39 11.88
CA HIS A 75 5.40 -12.98 10.67
C HIS A 75 4.23 -12.18 10.08
N SER A 76 3.46 -11.49 10.93
CA SER A 76 2.40 -10.60 10.46
C SER A 76 2.99 -9.41 9.72
N ILE A 77 4.04 -8.78 10.25
CA ILE A 77 4.73 -7.65 9.63
C ILE A 77 5.36 -8.06 8.30
N GLN A 78 6.17 -9.13 8.29
CA GLN A 78 6.83 -9.61 7.07
C GLN A 78 5.82 -9.97 5.98
N GLY A 79 4.74 -10.67 6.33
CA GLY A 79 3.73 -11.04 5.35
C GLY A 79 2.85 -9.87 4.90
N SER A 80 2.64 -8.85 5.74
CA SER A 80 2.01 -7.59 5.32
C SER A 80 2.91 -6.81 4.36
N MET A 81 4.22 -6.78 4.59
CA MET A 81 5.18 -6.12 3.70
C MET A 81 5.15 -6.75 2.29
N ILE A 82 5.15 -8.08 2.19
CA ILE A 82 5.03 -8.79 0.90
C ILE A 82 3.70 -8.41 0.22
N LEU A 83 2.59 -8.40 0.96
CA LEU A 83 1.27 -8.08 0.41
C LEU A 83 1.17 -6.61 -0.02
N ALA A 84 1.82 -5.69 0.68
CA ALA A 84 1.92 -4.29 0.30
C ALA A 84 2.66 -4.11 -1.04
N LYS A 85 3.77 -4.83 -1.24
CA LYS A 85 4.52 -4.81 -2.50
C LYS A 85 3.69 -5.33 -3.67
N LEU A 86 2.87 -6.37 -3.46
CA LEU A 86 1.97 -6.88 -4.50
C LEU A 86 0.87 -5.88 -4.88
N ASN A 87 0.39 -5.11 -3.90
CA ASN A 87 -0.69 -4.14 -4.07
C ASN A 87 -0.19 -2.71 -4.35
N ILE A 88 0.98 -2.57 -4.98
CA ILE A 88 1.52 -1.24 -5.29
C ILE A 88 0.72 -0.61 -6.43
N VAL A 89 0.37 0.67 -6.25
CA VAL A 89 -0.47 1.44 -7.16
C VAL A 89 0.20 2.78 -7.47
N PRO A 90 0.18 3.24 -8.73
CA PRO A 90 0.69 4.56 -9.08
C PRO A 90 -0.28 5.67 -8.63
N VAL A 91 0.27 6.75 -8.11
CA VAL A 91 -0.44 7.95 -7.66
C VAL A 91 -0.14 9.08 -8.64
N ARG A 92 -1.20 9.60 -9.26
CA ARG A 92 -1.07 10.74 -10.16
C ARG A 92 -0.93 12.04 -9.36
N ARG A 93 0.26 12.61 -9.37
CA ARG A 93 0.54 13.97 -8.88
C ARG A 93 0.27 15.01 -9.97
N GLY A 94 0.10 16.25 -9.57
CA GLY A 94 -0.25 17.37 -10.43
C GLY A 94 0.02 18.73 -9.76
N TYR A 95 -0.72 19.72 -10.24
CA TYR A 95 -0.66 21.11 -9.78
C TYR A 95 -2.08 21.56 -9.43
N TRP A 96 -2.21 22.51 -8.51
CA TRP A 96 -3.51 23.10 -8.18
C TRP A 96 -3.84 24.28 -9.10
N GLY A 97 -2.84 25.12 -9.40
CA GLY A 97 -2.94 26.27 -10.29
C GLY A 97 -1.90 26.22 -11.43
N GLY A 98 -0.94 27.14 -11.41
CA GLY A 98 0.12 27.20 -12.41
C GLY A 98 1.02 25.95 -12.43
N LYS A 99 1.45 25.53 -13.63
CA LYS A 99 2.40 24.43 -13.82
C LYS A 99 3.83 24.89 -13.53
N LEU A 100 4.13 25.20 -12.27
CA LEU A 100 5.43 25.67 -11.83
C LEU A 100 6.20 24.54 -11.14
N GLY A 101 7.40 24.24 -11.62
CA GLY A 101 8.31 23.27 -11.00
C GLY A 101 7.84 21.82 -11.14
N ALA A 102 8.10 21.01 -10.11
CA ALA A 102 7.68 19.62 -10.04
C ALA A 102 6.23 19.50 -9.51
N PRO A 103 5.51 18.41 -9.86
CA PRO A 103 4.15 18.20 -9.36
C PRO A 103 4.17 17.99 -7.85
N HIS A 104 3.51 18.89 -7.13
CA HIS A 104 3.53 18.97 -5.66
C HIS A 104 2.17 18.67 -5.03
N THR A 105 1.10 18.60 -5.82
CA THR A 105 -0.27 18.38 -5.32
C THR A 105 -0.99 17.29 -6.10
N ILE A 106 -2.28 17.13 -5.82
CA ILE A 106 -3.19 16.24 -6.55
C ILE A 106 -3.90 17.07 -7.62
N PRO A 107 -4.13 16.55 -8.83
CA PRO A 107 -4.73 17.33 -9.91
C PRO A 107 -6.22 17.67 -9.69
N THR A 108 -6.94 16.84 -8.93
CA THR A 108 -8.38 16.98 -8.70
C THR A 108 -8.74 16.65 -7.26
N LYS A 109 -9.90 17.12 -6.80
CA LYS A 109 -10.47 16.66 -5.53
C LYS A 109 -10.85 15.19 -5.68
N LEU A 110 -10.26 14.33 -4.85
CA LEU A 110 -10.55 12.89 -4.86
C LEU A 110 -11.32 12.51 -3.61
N THR A 111 -12.22 11.55 -3.74
CA THR A 111 -12.95 10.95 -2.63
C THR A 111 -12.69 9.45 -2.60
N GLY A 112 -12.44 8.91 -1.41
CA GLY A 112 -12.29 7.48 -1.17
C GLY A 112 -13.22 7.05 -0.04
N LYS A 113 -13.84 5.88 -0.17
CA LYS A 113 -14.74 5.33 0.85
C LYS A 113 -14.35 3.90 1.20
N CYS A 114 -14.30 3.60 2.50
CA CYS A 114 -14.15 2.25 3.02
C CYS A 114 -15.08 2.07 4.24
N GLY A 115 -16.09 1.22 4.11
CA GLY A 115 -17.15 1.10 5.12
C GLY A 115 -17.94 2.40 5.27
N SER A 116 -18.07 2.88 6.51
CA SER A 116 -18.71 4.17 6.82
C SER A 116 -17.78 5.37 6.67
N VAL A 117 -16.47 5.15 6.56
CA VAL A 117 -15.49 6.24 6.50
C VAL A 117 -15.36 6.76 5.07
N SER A 118 -15.50 8.08 4.92
CA SER A 118 -15.23 8.79 3.66
C SER A 118 -14.08 9.78 3.86
N ILE A 119 -13.11 9.73 2.97
CA ILE A 119 -11.92 10.59 2.97
C ILE A 119 -11.99 11.43 1.71
N ARG A 120 -11.67 12.72 1.84
CA ARG A 120 -11.56 13.64 0.71
C ARG A 120 -10.15 14.22 0.67
N LEU A 121 -9.48 14.07 -0.45
CA LEU A 121 -8.23 14.73 -0.75
C LEU A 121 -8.55 16.02 -1.52
N ILE A 122 -8.05 17.14 -1.04
CA ILE A 122 -8.24 18.47 -1.64
C ILE A 122 -6.85 18.98 -2.02
N PRO A 123 -6.63 19.42 -3.27
CA PRO A 123 -5.37 20.04 -3.66
C PRO A 123 -5.14 21.33 -2.84
N ALA A 124 -3.90 21.53 -2.38
CA ALA A 124 -3.49 22.68 -1.56
C ALA A 124 -2.13 23.19 -2.00
#